data_AF-A0A9X8VG09-F1
#
_entry.id   AF-A0A9X8VG09-F1
#
_cell.length_a   1.000
_cell.length_b   1.000
_cell.length_c   1.000
_cell.angle_alpha   90.00
_cell.angle_beta   90.00
_cell.angle_gamma   90.00
#
_symmetry.space_group_name_H-M   'P 1'
#
loop_
_entity.id
_entity.type
_entity.pdbx_description
1 polymer ?
#
loop_
_entity_poly.entity_id
_entity_poly.type
_entity_poly.pdbx_seq_one_letter_code
_entity_poly.pdbx_strand_id
1 'polypeptide(L)' 'MDAPRWGLQREITPCFGARLVQEGNRLHYLADRASITGQFSDAD' A
#
# COMPACT_ATOMS: atom_id res chain seq x y z
N MET A 1 -17.69 -6.60 -2.11
CA MET A 1 -17.16 -6.23 -3.44
C MET A 1 -15.68 -5.96 -3.24
N ASP A 2 -14.83 -6.92 -3.58
CA ASP A 2 -13.37 -6.79 -3.41
C ASP A 2 -12.83 -5.75 -4.38
N ALA A 3 -12.24 -4.68 -3.86
CA ALA A 3 -11.52 -3.71 -4.66
C ALA A 3 -10.34 -4.41 -5.37
N PRO A 4 -10.04 -4.09 -6.65
CA PRO A 4 -8.92 -4.70 -7.35
C PRO A 4 -7.62 -4.46 -6.56
N ARG A 5 -6.99 -5.55 -6.13
CA ARG A 5 -5.81 -5.52 -5.26
C ARG A 5 -4.57 -5.36 -6.13
N TRP A 6 -4.06 -4.13 -6.23
CA TRP A 6 -2.95 -3.77 -7.12
C TRP A 6 -1.54 -4.01 -6.51
N GLY A 7 -1.42 -4.84 -5.48
CA GLY A 7 -0.18 -5.06 -4.71
C GLY A 7 0.11 -6.54 -4.41
N LEU A 8 1.34 -6.84 -3.95
CA LEU A 8 1.79 -8.19 -3.59
C LEU A 8 0.89 -8.78 -2.50
N GLN A 9 0.44 -10.03 -2.66
CA GLN A 9 -0.33 -10.74 -1.65
C GLN A 9 0.53 -10.96 -0.41
N ARG A 10 0.37 -10.12 0.61
CA ARG A 10 1.01 -10.27 1.92
C ARG A 10 0.00 -10.96 2.84
N GLU A 11 0.36 -12.12 3.36
CA GLU A 11 -0.41 -12.84 4.39
C GLU A 11 -0.28 -12.18 5.78
N ILE A 12 0.51 -11.10 5.89
CA ILE A 12 0.77 -10.38 7.14
C ILE A 12 -0.17 -9.18 7.26
N THR A 13 -0.94 -9.13 8.34
CA THR A 13 -1.87 -8.05 8.69
C THR A 13 -1.53 -7.57 10.12
N PRO A 14 -1.46 -6.26 10.40
CA PRO A 14 -1.73 -5.14 9.49
C PRO A 14 -0.62 -4.90 8.45
N CYS A 15 -0.98 -4.37 7.27
CA CYS A 15 -0.01 -4.00 6.26
C CYS A 15 -0.39 -2.72 5.50
N PHE A 16 0.64 -1.96 5.14
CA PHE A 16 0.55 -0.81 4.25
C PHE A 16 1.08 -1.20 2.87
N GLY A 17 0.28 -0.97 1.84
CA GLY A 17 0.65 -1.18 0.45
C GLY A 17 0.51 0.12 -0.34
N ALA A 18 1.50 0.43 -1.17
CA ALA A 18 1.44 1.58 -2.06
C ALA A 18 2.02 1.23 -3.43
N ARG A 19 1.39 1.73 -4.50
CA ARG A 19 1.94 1.65 -5.86
C ARG A 19 2.59 2.98 -6.21
N LEU A 20 3.91 2.99 -6.24
CA LEU A 20 4.72 4.15 -6.56
C LEU A 20 4.81 4.34 -8.08
N VAL A 21 4.88 5.58 -8.54
CA VAL A 21 5.18 5.90 -9.94
C VAL A 21 6.65 6.23 -10.07
N GLN A 22 7.35 5.55 -10.97
CA GLN A 22 8.76 5.78 -11.20
C GLN A 22 8.98 6.81 -12.31
N GLU A 23 9.79 7.81 -12.01
CA GLU A 23 10.28 8.80 -12.97
C GLU A 23 11.81 8.86 -12.87
N GLY A 24 12.49 8.19 -13.81
CA GLY A 24 13.94 7.94 -13.72
C GLY A 24 14.28 7.17 -12.45
N ASN A 25 15.09 7.78 -11.57
CA ASN A 25 15.49 7.19 -10.28
C ASN A 25 14.67 7.73 -9.10
N ARG A 26 13.55 8.43 -9.35
CA ARG A 26 12.65 8.93 -8.32
C ARG A 26 11.38 8.09 -8.28
N LEU A 27 10.87 7.87 -7.08
CA LEU A 27 9.61 7.19 -6.83
C LEU A 27 8.63 8.19 -6.22
N HIS A 28 7.51 8.37 -6.90
CA HIS A 28 6.44 9.28 -6.51
C HIS A 28 5.37 8.52 -5.72
N TYR A 29 5.09 8.98 -4.52
CA TYR A 29 4.00 8.47 -3.69
C TYR A 29 2.67 9.10 -4.09
N LEU A 30 1.64 8.28 -4.20
CA LEU A 30 0.29 8.67 -4.59
C LEU A 30 -0.70 8.09 -3.58
N ALA A 31 -1.35 8.96 -2.81
CA ALA A 31 -2.27 8.55 -1.75
C ALA A 31 -3.50 7.80 -2.30
N ASP A 32 -3.95 8.12 -3.52
CA ASP A 32 -5.04 7.41 -4.21
C ASP A 32 -4.66 5.97 -4.61
N ARG A 33 -3.36 5.65 -4.56
CA ARG A 33 -2.80 4.32 -4.89
C ARG A 33 -2.16 3.65 -3.68
N ALA A 34 -2.50 4.11 -2.49
CA ALA A 34 -2.08 3.53 -1.22
C ALA A 34 -3.29 2.97 -0.48
N SER A 35 -3.09 1.87 0.22
CA SER A 35 -4.09 1.25 1.06
C SER A 35 -3.48 0.64 2.31
N ILE A 36 -4.27 0.64 3.37
CA ILE A 36 -3.98 -0.10 4.60
C ILE A 36 -4.92 -1.29 4.65
N THR A 37 -4.38 -2.47 4.93
CA THR A 37 -5.15 -3.67 5.22
C THR A 37 -4.95 -4.02 6.70
N GLY A 38 -6.04 -4.14 7.45
CA GLY A 38 -6.01 -4.28 8.92
C GLY A 38 -5.90 -2.94 9.64
N GLN A 39 -5.57 -2.98 10.92
CA GLN A 39 -5.41 -1.80 11.78
C GLN A 39 -4.05 -1.85 12.45
N PHE A 40 -3.26 -0.80 12.28
CA PHE A 40 -2.02 -0.60 13.02
C PHE A 40 -2.34 -0.12 14.44
N SER A 41 -1.51 -0.48 15.42
CA SER A 41 -1.61 0.05 16.78
C SER A 41 -1.07 1.49 16.82
N ASP A 42 -1.35 2.23 17.89
CA ASP A 42 -0.85 3.61 18.05
C ASP A 42 0.69 3.71 18.11
N ALA A 43 1.34 2.63 18.54
CA ALA A 43 2.80 2.53 18.66
C ALA A 43 3.50 1.95 17.41
N ASP A 44 2.74 1.50 16.40
CA ASP A 44 3.26 1.00 15.12
C ASP A 44 3.45 2.16 14.10
#